data_AF-A0A3D0XVM4-F1
#
_entry.id   AF-A0A3D0XVM4-F1
#
_cell.length_a   1.000
_cell.length_b   1.000
_cell.length_c   1.000
_cell.angle_alpha   90.00
_cell.angle_beta   90.00
_cell.angle_gamma   90.00
#
_symmetry.space_group_name_H-M   'P 1'
#
loop_
_entity.id
_entity.type
_entity.pdbx_description
1 polymer ?
#
loop_
_entity_poly.entity_id
_entity_poly.type
_entity_poly.pdbx_seq_one_letter_code
_entity_poly.pdbx_strand_id
1 'polypeptide(L)'
;RLHGKFMLNIIKKSIPGALTMVINVLLLEAIQSFMHFPQAQLSTAAVVLTTVTLFMILFRVCMPFNGKHIFLFVSMCIAFMLAYIIFGPAFSLVPMTAPTLLVLLPLLFASLSMFMMFLHLIDHILMRHIG
;
A
#
# COMPACT_ATOMS: atom_id res chain seq x y z
N ARG A 1 -7.65 30.56 -14.44
CA ARG A 1 -6.36 30.09 -13.85
C ARG A 1 -6.65 29.48 -12.48
N LEU A 2 -6.72 28.15 -12.35
CA LEU A 2 -7.03 27.43 -11.09
C LEU A 2 -5.78 26.77 -10.49
N HIS A 3 -4.68 27.51 -10.32
CA HIS A 3 -3.41 26.95 -9.84
C HIS A 3 -3.30 26.82 -8.30
N GLY A 4 -4.27 27.33 -7.52
CA GLY A 4 -4.21 27.28 -6.05
C GLY A 4 -4.69 25.97 -5.40
N LYS A 5 -5.42 25.11 -6.14
CA LYS A 5 -6.08 23.91 -5.57
C LYS A 5 -5.47 22.58 -6.02
N PHE A 6 -4.51 22.57 -6.95
CA PHE A 6 -3.95 21.32 -7.52
C PHE A 6 -3.17 20.50 -6.49
N MET A 7 -2.22 21.12 -5.79
CA MET A 7 -1.41 20.47 -4.75
C MET A 7 -2.30 19.89 -3.62
N LEU A 8 -3.24 20.69 -3.12
CA LEU A 8 -4.20 20.25 -2.09
C LEU A 8 -5.10 19.11 -2.58
N ASN A 9 -5.52 19.12 -3.85
CA ASN A 9 -6.33 18.06 -4.42
C ASN A 9 -5.54 16.75 -4.58
N ILE A 10 -4.25 16.83 -4.91
CA ILE A 10 -3.36 15.66 -4.94
C ILE A 10 -3.20 15.08 -3.54
N ILE A 11 -2.87 15.91 -2.54
CA ILE A 11 -2.69 15.47 -1.16
C ILE A 11 -3.97 14.80 -0.65
N LYS A 12 -5.15 15.40 -0.89
CA LYS A 12 -6.44 14.80 -0.52
C LYS A 12 -6.68 13.44 -1.17
N LYS A 13 -6.25 13.24 -2.42
CA LYS A 13 -6.36 11.95 -3.11
C LYS A 13 -5.36 10.89 -2.64
N SER A 14 -4.21 11.28 -2.10
CA SER A 14 -3.20 10.32 -1.60
C SER A 14 -3.41 9.88 -0.15
N ILE A 15 -4.11 10.67 0.67
CA ILE A 15 -4.47 10.36 2.07
C ILE A 15 -5.08 8.95 2.26
N PRO A 16 -6.09 8.50 1.50
CA PRO A 16 -6.71 7.18 1.73
C PRO A 16 -5.71 6.04 1.62
N GLY A 17 -4.84 6.06 0.59
CA GLY A 17 -3.83 5.04 0.40
C GLY A 17 -2.77 5.03 1.52
N ALA A 18 -2.33 6.22 1.94
CA ALA A 18 -1.39 6.35 3.05
C ALA A 18 -1.98 5.84 4.38
N LEU A 19 -3.25 6.16 4.66
CA LEU A 19 -3.95 5.67 5.86
C LEU A 19 -4.08 4.15 5.87
N THR A 20 -4.47 3.54 4.74
CA THR A 20 -4.53 2.07 4.63
C THR A 20 -3.18 1.43 4.96
N MET A 21 -2.08 1.98 4.42
CA MET A 21 -0.74 1.45 4.66
C MET A 21 -0.36 1.49 6.14
N VAL A 22 -0.54 2.64 6.80
CA VAL A 22 -0.19 2.80 8.22
C VAL A 22 -1.00 1.85 9.09
N ILE A 23 -2.32 1.76 8.87
CA ILE A 23 -3.18 0.89 9.68
C ILE A 23 -2.82 -0.60 9.47
N ASN A 24 -2.52 -1.02 8.24
CA ASN A 24 -2.10 -2.41 7.99
C ASN A 24 -0.82 -2.79 8.74
N VAL A 25 0.19 -1.90 8.74
CA VAL A 25 1.44 -2.15 9.45
C VAL A 25 1.20 -2.17 10.96
N LEU A 26 0.42 -1.24 11.50
CA LEU A 26 0.06 -1.23 12.92
C LEU A 26 -0.71 -2.48 13.35
N LEU A 27 -1.64 -2.98 12.52
CA LEU A 27 -2.35 -4.22 12.79
C LEU A 27 -1.40 -5.43 12.76
N LEU A 28 -0.47 -5.47 11.82
CA LEU A 28 0.54 -6.51 11.76
C LEU A 28 1.40 -6.53 13.03
N GLU A 29 1.88 -5.37 13.48
CA GLU A 29 2.66 -5.25 14.72
C GLU A 29 1.83 -5.62 15.95
N ALA A 30 0.57 -5.20 16.02
CA ALA A 30 -0.35 -5.58 17.09
C ALA A 30 -0.51 -7.11 17.17
N ILE A 31 -0.74 -7.78 16.04
CA ILE A 31 -0.87 -9.25 15.99
C ILE A 31 0.45 -9.93 16.38
N GLN A 32 1.59 -9.38 15.98
CA GLN A 32 2.90 -9.90 16.38
C GLN A 32 3.11 -9.80 17.89
N SER A 33 2.65 -8.74 18.54
CA SER A 33 2.72 -8.60 20.00
C SER A 33 1.94 -9.70 20.74
N PHE A 34 0.91 -10.29 20.13
CA PHE A 34 0.17 -11.42 20.72
C PHE A 34 0.80 -12.78 20.40
N MET A 35 1.28 -12.97 19.16
CA MET A 35 1.79 -14.26 18.65
C MET A 35 3.30 -14.46 18.85
N HIS A 36 4.05 -13.43 19.23
CA HIS A 36 5.50 -13.45 19.46
C HIS A 36 6.33 -14.00 18.28
N PHE A 37 5.97 -13.62 17.05
CA PHE A 37 6.73 -14.04 15.86
C PHE A 37 8.17 -13.49 15.86
N PRO A 38 9.12 -14.20 15.22
CA PRO A 38 10.47 -13.69 15.01
C PRO A 38 10.47 -12.37 14.24
N GLN A 39 11.29 -11.42 14.67
CA GLN A 39 11.32 -10.07 14.09
C GLN A 39 11.66 -10.06 12.58
N ALA A 40 12.48 -11.02 12.12
CA ALA A 40 12.78 -11.17 10.69
C ALA A 40 11.55 -11.54 9.84
N GLN A 41 10.63 -12.34 10.40
CA GLN A 41 9.37 -12.67 9.73
C GLN A 41 8.42 -11.47 9.73
N LEU A 42 8.39 -10.70 10.82
CA LEU A 42 7.60 -9.47 10.89
C LEU A 42 8.03 -8.47 9.80
N SER A 43 9.32 -8.19 9.68
CA SER A 43 9.84 -7.27 8.66
C SER A 43 9.53 -7.74 7.24
N THR A 44 9.65 -9.05 6.97
CA THR A 44 9.31 -9.62 5.67
C THR A 44 7.80 -9.49 5.37
N ALA A 45 6.94 -9.76 6.36
CA ALA A 45 5.48 -9.62 6.23
C ALA A 45 5.05 -8.16 6.02
N ALA A 46 5.69 -7.22 6.73
CA ALA A 46 5.46 -5.79 6.57
C ALA A 46 5.83 -5.34 5.15
N VAL A 47 7.01 -5.75 4.65
CA VAL A 47 7.44 -5.44 3.27
C VAL A 47 6.45 -5.99 2.24
N VAL A 48 5.97 -7.23 2.40
CA VAL A 48 4.97 -7.83 1.49
C VAL A 48 3.66 -7.04 1.53
N LEU A 49 3.14 -6.74 2.73
CA LEU A 49 1.91 -5.96 2.89
C LEU A 49 2.04 -4.58 2.25
N THR A 50 3.09 -3.84 2.59
CA THR A 50 3.35 -2.51 2.04
C THR A 50 3.48 -2.57 0.52
N THR A 51 4.18 -3.57 -0.02
CA THR A 51 4.33 -3.76 -1.46
C THR A 51 2.98 -3.96 -2.13
N VAL A 52 2.16 -4.88 -1.65
CA VAL A 52 0.82 -5.13 -2.21
C VAL A 52 -0.05 -3.88 -2.14
N THR A 53 -0.06 -3.17 -1.00
CA THR A 53 -0.81 -1.92 -0.85
C THR A 53 -0.30 -0.84 -1.83
N LEU A 54 1.02 -0.70 -2.01
CA LEU A 54 1.62 0.28 -2.93
C LEU A 54 1.23 0.02 -4.38
N PHE A 55 1.34 -1.24 -4.82
CA PHE A 55 0.96 -1.65 -6.17
C PHE A 55 -0.53 -1.45 -6.43
N MET A 56 -1.37 -1.71 -5.44
CA MET A 56 -2.82 -1.48 -5.53
C MET A 56 -3.16 0.00 -5.68
N ILE A 57 -2.51 0.87 -4.90
CA ILE A 57 -2.63 2.33 -5.04
C ILE A 57 -2.18 2.76 -6.44
N LEU A 58 -1.01 2.29 -6.88
CA LEU A 58 -0.45 2.63 -8.18
C LEU A 58 -1.37 2.19 -9.32
N PHE A 59 -1.92 0.97 -9.25
CA PHE A 59 -2.88 0.45 -10.23
C PHE A 59 -4.13 1.34 -10.33
N ARG A 60 -4.67 1.80 -9.18
CA ARG A 60 -5.81 2.71 -9.15
C ARG A 60 -5.46 4.09 -9.71
N VAL A 61 -4.30 4.65 -9.37
CA VAL A 61 -3.83 5.94 -9.90
C VAL A 61 -3.66 5.87 -11.42
N CYS A 62 -3.28 4.70 -11.95
CA CYS A 62 -3.10 4.47 -13.37
C CYS A 62 -4.40 4.25 -14.15
N MET A 63 -5.55 4.05 -13.50
CA MET A 63 -6.84 3.87 -14.19
C MET A 63 -7.48 5.21 -14.60
N PRO A 64 -7.97 5.37 -15.86
CA PRO A 64 -7.80 4.48 -17.01
C PRO A 64 -6.37 4.55 -17.57
N PHE A 65 -5.79 3.38 -17.91
CA PHE A 65 -4.40 3.28 -18.35
C PHE A 65 -4.21 3.99 -19.70
N ASN A 66 -3.59 5.17 -19.64
CA ASN A 66 -3.08 5.90 -20.80
C ASN A 66 -1.57 5.66 -20.94
N GLY A 67 -0.97 5.98 -22.08
CA GLY A 67 0.48 5.75 -22.31
C GLY A 67 1.40 6.31 -21.21
N LYS A 68 1.03 7.45 -20.60
CA LYS A 68 1.74 8.03 -19.45
C LYS A 68 1.62 7.20 -18.17
N HIS A 69 0.45 6.60 -17.93
CA HIS A 69 0.21 5.73 -16.78
C HIS A 69 0.96 4.40 -16.93
N ILE A 70 1.05 3.87 -18.16
CA ILE A 70 1.88 2.69 -18.45
C ILE A 70 3.35 3.00 -18.18
N PHE A 71 3.86 4.13 -18.67
CA PHE A 71 5.23 4.56 -18.39
C PHE A 71 5.50 4.68 -16.89
N LEU A 72 4.58 5.32 -16.14
CA LEU A 72 4.69 5.45 -14.69
C LEU A 72 4.72 4.06 -14.01
N PHE A 73 3.76 3.19 -14.36
CA PHE A 73 3.65 1.86 -13.80
C PHE A 73 4.91 1.02 -14.05
N VAL A 74 5.37 0.96 -15.30
CA VAL A 74 6.57 0.22 -15.68
C VAL A 74 7.82 0.78 -15.01
N SER A 75 7.96 2.11 -14.95
CA SER A 75 9.11 2.74 -14.28
C SER A 75 9.16 2.40 -12.78
N MET A 76 8.01 2.37 -12.11
CA MET A 76 7.91 2.00 -10.70
C MET A 76 8.17 0.50 -10.47
N CYS A 77 7.71 -0.37 -11.38
CA CYS A 77 8.07 -1.80 -11.34
C CYS A 77 9.59 -2.01 -11.45
N ILE A 78 10.24 -1.32 -12.40
CA ILE A 78 11.70 -1.41 -12.59
C ILE A 78 12.42 -0.87 -11.36
N ALA A 79 12.02 0.29 -10.84
CA ALA A 79 12.60 0.87 -9.64
C ALA A 79 12.45 -0.05 -8.42
N PHE A 80 11.29 -0.68 -8.26
CA PHE A 80 11.05 -1.65 -7.19
C PHE A 80 11.94 -2.89 -7.33
N MET A 81 12.08 -3.45 -8.54
CA MET A 81 12.97 -4.59 -8.78
C MET A 81 14.44 -4.26 -8.50
N LEU A 82 14.90 -3.08 -8.93
CA LEU A 82 16.25 -2.60 -8.64
C LEU A 82 16.45 -2.41 -7.13
N ALA A 83 15.49 -1.80 -6.45
CA ALA A 83 15.53 -1.64 -5.00
C ALA A 83 15.55 -3.00 -4.28
N TYR A 84 14.77 -3.97 -4.74
CA TYR A 84 14.76 -5.32 -4.18
C TYR A 84 16.11 -6.03 -4.33
N ILE A 85 16.79 -5.90 -5.47
CA ILE A 85 18.11 -6.51 -5.70
C ILE A 85 19.19 -5.83 -4.85
N ILE A 86 19.19 -4.49 -4.78
CA ILE A 86 20.21 -3.71 -4.08
C ILE A 86 20.03 -3.77 -2.56
N PHE A 87 18.77 -3.64 -2.09
CA PHE A 87 18.44 -3.55 -0.67
C PHE A 87 17.87 -4.85 -0.09
N GLY A 88 17.67 -5.90 -0.89
CA GLY A 88 17.19 -7.21 -0.42
C GLY A 88 17.93 -7.76 0.81
N PRO A 89 19.28 -7.70 0.86
CA PRO A 89 20.04 -8.11 2.05
C PRO A 89 19.78 -7.22 3.27
N ALA A 90 19.48 -5.93 3.07
CA ALA A 90 19.20 -4.99 4.15
C ALA A 90 17.83 -5.26 4.82
N PHE A 91 16.88 -5.86 4.10
CA PHE A 91 15.53 -6.15 4.59
C PHE A 91 15.36 -7.52 5.27
N SER A 92 16.44 -8.32 5.41
CA SER A 92 16.42 -9.65 6.04
C SER A 92 15.21 -10.49 5.61
N LEU A 93 14.99 -10.59 4.30
CA LEU A 93 13.87 -11.32 3.72
C LEU A 93 14.01 -12.82 4.03
N VAL A 94 13.30 -13.29 5.05
CA VAL A 94 13.33 -14.70 5.48
C VAL A 94 12.15 -15.44 4.86
N PRO A 95 12.33 -16.69 4.40
CA PRO A 95 11.22 -17.51 3.94
C PRO A 95 10.10 -17.57 5.01
N MET A 96 8.90 -17.14 4.61
CA MET A 96 7.71 -17.13 5.45
C MET A 96 7.33 -18.55 5.86
N THR A 97 7.19 -18.81 7.15
CA THR A 97 6.61 -20.06 7.67
C THR A 97 5.09 -20.09 7.49
N ALA A 98 4.51 -21.30 7.35
CA ALA A 98 3.07 -21.52 7.20
C ALA A 98 2.16 -20.74 8.18
N PRO A 99 2.44 -20.64 9.49
CA PRO A 99 1.63 -19.84 10.42
C PRO A 99 1.63 -18.34 10.09
N THR A 100 2.77 -17.79 9.67
CA THR A 100 2.92 -16.37 9.30
C THR A 100 2.13 -16.07 8.03
N LEU A 101 2.11 -16.99 7.07
CA LEU A 101 1.32 -16.88 5.84
C LEU A 101 -0.20 -16.90 6.13
N LEU A 102 -0.62 -17.72 7.09
CA LEU A 102 -2.03 -17.83 7.49
C LEU A 102 -2.55 -16.56 8.18
N VAL A 103 -1.68 -15.83 8.89
CA VAL A 103 -1.97 -14.50 9.46
C VAL A 103 -1.90 -13.40 8.41
N LEU A 104 -0.98 -13.51 7.44
CA LEU A 104 -0.80 -12.54 6.36
C LEU A 104 -2.03 -12.47 5.45
N LEU A 105 -2.66 -13.60 5.17
CA LEU A 105 -3.83 -13.71 4.29
C LEU A 105 -5.03 -12.84 4.73
N PRO A 106 -5.54 -12.93 5.97
CA PRO A 106 -6.60 -12.05 6.45
C PRO A 106 -6.16 -10.59 6.54
N LEU A 107 -4.89 -10.30 6.81
CA LEU A 107 -4.35 -8.93 6.76
C LEU A 107 -4.35 -8.34 5.34
N LEU A 108 -4.05 -9.14 4.33
CA LEU A 108 -4.15 -8.74 2.92
C LEU A 108 -5.60 -8.47 2.52
N PHE A 109 -6.54 -9.31 2.95
CA PHE A 109 -7.97 -9.07 2.77
C PHE A 109 -8.45 -7.83 3.52
N ALA A 110 -7.98 -7.61 4.75
CA ALA A 110 -8.27 -6.40 5.52
C ALA A 110 -7.72 -5.15 4.83
N SER A 111 -6.51 -5.22 4.26
CA SER A 111 -5.92 -4.15 3.45
C SER A 111 -6.80 -3.81 2.25
N LEU A 112 -7.26 -4.82 1.50
CA LEU A 112 -8.13 -4.64 0.35
C LEU A 112 -9.45 -3.95 0.76
N SER A 113 -10.06 -4.45 1.83
CA SER A 113 -11.31 -3.92 2.37
C SER A 113 -11.16 -2.47 2.86
N MET A 114 -10.12 -2.19 3.65
CA MET A 114 -9.83 -0.83 4.13
C MET A 114 -9.52 0.12 2.98
N PHE A 115 -8.74 -0.31 2.00
CA PHE A 115 -8.48 0.51 0.81
C PHE A 115 -9.80 0.89 0.13
N MET A 116 -10.68 -0.07 -0.14
CA MET A 116 -12.00 0.20 -0.72
C MET A 116 -12.87 1.11 0.14
N MET A 117 -12.87 0.92 1.46
CA MET A 117 -13.60 1.76 2.42
C MET A 117 -13.12 3.22 2.37
N PHE A 118 -11.80 3.45 2.44
CA PHE A 118 -11.25 4.81 2.39
C PHE A 118 -11.46 5.47 1.05
N LEU A 119 -11.43 4.70 -0.03
CA LEU A 119 -11.74 5.20 -1.35
C LEU A 119 -13.19 5.61 -1.48
N HIS A 120 -14.12 4.80 -0.96
CA HIS A 120 -15.54 5.15 -0.96
C HIS A 120 -15.80 6.38 -0.07
N LEU A 121 -15.13 6.49 1.07
CA LEU A 121 -15.21 7.66 1.95
C LEU A 121 -14.68 8.93 1.25
N ILE A 122 -13.56 8.83 0.54
CA ILE A 122 -12.99 9.95 -0.22
C ILE A 122 -13.87 10.30 -1.41
N ASP A 123 -14.38 9.33 -2.17
CA ASP A 123 -15.31 9.59 -3.28
C ASP A 123 -16.59 10.27 -2.76
N HIS A 124 -17.11 9.85 -1.60
CA HIS A 124 -18.26 10.49 -0.96
C HIS A 124 -17.96 11.92 -0.46
N ILE A 125 -16.77 12.16 0.13
CA ILE A 125 -16.34 13.50 0.56
C ILE A 125 -16.06 14.42 -0.65
N LEU A 126 -15.50 13.88 -1.73
CA LEU A 126 -15.14 14.62 -2.94
C LEU A 126 -16.39 14.97 -3.77
N MET A 127 -17.37 14.06 -3.87
CA MET A 127 -18.65 14.31 -4.54
C MET A 127 -19.49 15.38 -3.83
N ARG A 128 -19.33 15.55 -2.50
CA ARG A 128 -20.02 16.60 -1.75
C ARG A 128 -19.51 18.03 -2.02
N HIS A 129 -18.40 18.19 -2.76
CA HIS A 129 -17.80 19.50 -3.06
C HIS A 129 -17.82 19.87 -4.57
N ILE A 130 -18.45 19.05 -5.40
CA ILE A 130 -18.64 19.29 -6.85
C ILE A 130 -20.14 19.45 -7.21
N GLY A 131 -21.05 19.36 -6.22
CA GLY A 131 -22.47 19.70 -6.36
C GLY A 131 -22.76 21.15 -6.01
#